data_AF-A0A6D0ISN3-F1
#
_entry.id   AF-A0A6D0ISN3-F1
#
_cell.length_a   1.000
_cell.length_b   1.000
_cell.length_c   1.000
_cell.angle_alpha   90.00
_cell.angle_beta   90.00
_cell.angle_gamma   90.00
#
_symmetry.space_group_name_H-M   'P 1'
#
loop_
_entity.id
_entity.type
_entity.pdbx_description
1 polymer ?
#
loop_
_entity_poly.entity_id
_entity_poly.type
_entity_poly.pdbx_seq_one_letter_code
_entity_poly.pdbx_strand_id
1 'polypeptide(L)'
;WVQTRGRMRSNKAMIGRNNLRGIVGALKKGEAVWFAPDQDYGRKGSSFAPFFAVENVATTNGTYVLSRLSGAAMLTVTMVRKADYSGYRLFITPEMEGYPADENQAAAYMNKIIEKEIMRAPEQYLWIHRRFKTRPVGESSLYI
;
A
#
# COMPACT_ATOMS: atom_id res chain seq x y z
N TRP A 1 12.77 -18.51 -1.57
CA TRP A 1 12.66 -19.53 -0.51
C TRP A 1 12.67 -18.92 0.89
N VAL A 2 13.69 -18.13 1.28
CA VAL A 2 13.80 -17.53 2.63
C VAL A 2 12.62 -16.61 2.99
N GLN A 3 12.23 -15.67 2.12
CA GLN A 3 11.10 -14.76 2.39
C GLN A 3 9.78 -15.52 2.55
N THR A 4 9.49 -16.48 1.66
CA THR A 4 8.30 -17.33 1.75
C THR A 4 8.28 -18.11 3.06
N ARG A 5 9.38 -18.79 3.40
CA ARG A 5 9.48 -19.57 4.63
C ARG A 5 9.33 -18.70 5.89
N GLY A 6 9.93 -17.51 5.89
CA GLY A 6 9.79 -16.56 6.99
C GLY A 6 8.35 -16.08 7.17
N ARG A 7 7.69 -15.66 6.09
CA ARG A 7 6.29 -15.20 6.12
C ARG A 7 5.33 -16.30 6.56
N MET A 8 5.51 -17.53 6.10
CA MET A 8 4.65 -18.66 6.45
C MET A 8 4.75 -19.11 7.92
N ARG A 9 5.71 -18.59 8.71
CA ARG A 9 5.76 -18.88 10.16
C ARG A 9 4.61 -18.23 10.93
N SER A 10 4.11 -17.09 10.46
CA SER A 10 3.10 -16.28 11.14
C SER A 10 1.90 -15.94 10.25
N ASN A 11 1.81 -16.53 9.06
CA ASN A 11 0.72 -16.29 8.11
C ASN A 11 0.16 -17.62 7.60
N LYS A 12 -1.16 -17.66 7.40
CA LYS A 12 -1.88 -18.83 6.88
C LYS A 12 -1.44 -19.21 5.46
N ALA A 13 -1.23 -18.22 4.60
CA ALA A 13 -0.88 -18.44 3.20
C ALA A 13 -0.21 -17.22 2.59
N MET A 14 0.51 -17.46 1.49
CA MET A 14 1.02 -16.43 0.59
C MET A 14 0.20 -16.45 -0.70
N ILE A 15 -0.52 -15.37 -0.98
CA ILE A 15 -1.27 -15.22 -2.23
C ILE A 15 -0.42 -14.38 -3.19
N GLY A 16 -0.17 -14.91 -4.39
CA GLY A 16 0.59 -14.19 -5.40
C GLY A 16 -0.12 -12.90 -5.84
N ARG A 17 0.63 -11.82 -6.09
CA ARG A 17 0.08 -10.51 -6.48
C ARG A 17 -0.84 -10.54 -7.71
N ASN A 18 -0.61 -11.50 -8.63
CA ASN A 18 -1.42 -11.67 -9.84
C ASN A 18 -2.69 -12.50 -9.59
N ASN A 19 -2.85 -13.09 -8.40
CA ASN A 19 -3.99 -13.93 -8.04
C ASN A 19 -5.07 -13.11 -7.31
N LEU A 20 -5.66 -12.14 -8.02
CA LEU A 20 -6.71 -11.27 -7.48
C LEU A 20 -7.92 -12.07 -6.97
N ARG A 21 -8.32 -13.13 -7.70
CA ARG A 21 -9.42 -14.01 -7.28
C ARG A 21 -9.15 -14.68 -5.94
N GLY A 22 -7.92 -15.15 -5.73
CA GLY A 22 -7.51 -15.74 -4.46
C GLY A 22 -7.57 -14.75 -3.30
N ILE A 23 -7.13 -13.51 -3.53
CA ILE A 23 -7.19 -12.44 -2.51
C ILE A 23 -8.64 -12.14 -2.13
N VAL A 24 -9.49 -11.86 -3.13
CA VAL A 24 -10.92 -11.56 -2.91
C VAL A 24 -11.63 -12.74 -2.24
N GLY A 25 -11.32 -13.97 -2.66
CA GLY A 25 -11.89 -15.18 -2.06
C GLY A 25 -11.51 -15.37 -0.60
N ALA A 26 -10.28 -15.01 -0.19
CA ALA A 26 -9.87 -15.04 1.21
C ALA A 26 -10.65 -14.00 2.03
N LEU A 27 -10.73 -12.75 1.55
CA LEU A 27 -11.48 -11.68 2.20
C LEU A 27 -12.97 -12.05 2.38
N LYS A 28 -13.62 -12.61 1.35
CA LYS A 28 -15.03 -13.05 1.43
C LYS A 28 -15.27 -14.22 2.38
N LYS A 29 -14.22 -14.96 2.77
CA LYS A 29 -14.29 -16.01 3.79
C LYS A 29 -14.08 -15.47 5.21
N GLY A 30 -13.94 -14.16 5.38
CA GLY A 30 -13.66 -13.52 6.67
C GLY A 30 -12.19 -13.57 7.07
N GLU A 31 -11.28 -13.90 6.15
CA GLU A 31 -9.83 -13.87 6.44
C GLU A 31 -9.28 -12.45 6.31
N ALA A 32 -8.22 -12.15 7.07
CA ALA A 32 -7.45 -10.93 6.90
C ALA A 32 -6.40 -11.07 5.80
N VAL A 33 -6.28 -10.03 4.96
CA VAL A 33 -5.20 -9.92 3.96
C VAL A 33 -4.39 -8.66 4.24
N TRP A 34 -3.08 -8.83 4.38
CA TRP A 34 -2.14 -7.71 4.37
C TRP A 34 -1.73 -7.38 2.94
N PHE A 35 -1.94 -6.13 2.53
CA PHE A 35 -1.62 -5.61 1.20
C PHE A 35 -0.83 -4.31 1.34
N ALA A 36 0.32 -4.20 0.66
CA ALA A 36 1.19 -3.02 0.69
C ALA A 36 1.07 -2.24 -0.64
N PRO A 37 0.37 -1.09 -0.65
CA PRO A 37 0.07 -0.33 -1.88
C PRO A 37 1.07 0.78 -2.21
N ASP A 38 2.15 0.92 -1.44
CA ASP A 38 2.99 2.12 -1.38
C ASP A 38 4.22 2.05 -2.30
N GLN A 39 4.28 1.08 -3.22
CA GLN A 39 5.36 0.95 -4.19
C GLN A 39 4.94 1.35 -5.61
N ASP A 40 5.95 1.64 -6.42
CA ASP A 40 5.81 2.01 -7.83
C ASP A 40 5.94 0.73 -8.69
N TYR A 41 4.80 0.31 -9.25
CA TYR A 41 4.66 -0.86 -10.14
C TYR A 41 4.62 -0.49 -11.63
N GLY A 42 4.93 0.75 -12.00
CA GLY A 42 4.84 1.22 -13.38
C GLY A 42 3.47 1.82 -13.73
N ARG A 43 3.32 2.24 -14.99
CA ARG A 43 2.09 2.88 -15.49
C ARG A 43 0.89 1.93 -15.53
N LYS A 44 1.12 0.65 -15.81
CA LYS A 44 0.04 -0.33 -15.98
C LYS A 44 -0.58 -0.66 -14.62
N GLY A 45 -1.88 -0.36 -14.47
CA GLY A 45 -2.60 -0.59 -13.22
C GLY A 45 -2.30 0.43 -12.13
N SER A 46 -1.92 1.64 -12.54
CA SER A 46 -1.68 2.77 -11.64
C SER A 46 -2.39 4.02 -12.15
N SER A 47 -2.94 4.79 -11.22
CA SER A 47 -3.37 6.17 -11.42
C SER A 47 -2.27 7.14 -11.00
N PHE A 48 -2.21 8.32 -11.62
CA PHE A 48 -1.34 9.40 -11.17
C PHE A 48 -2.09 10.24 -10.15
N ALA A 49 -1.54 10.33 -8.95
CA ALA A 49 -2.13 11.09 -7.86
C ALA A 49 -1.03 11.76 -7.00
N PRO A 50 -1.36 12.84 -6.26
CA PRO A 50 -0.40 13.53 -5.41
C PRO A 50 0.12 12.62 -4.29
N PHE A 51 1.41 12.74 -3.98
CA PHE A 51 2.06 12.12 -2.82
C PHE A 51 3.16 13.04 -2.30
N PHE A 52 2.98 13.56 -1.09
CA PHE A 52 3.72 14.68 -0.52
C PHE A 52 3.79 15.87 -1.49
N ALA A 53 5.00 16.34 -1.81
CA ALA A 53 5.24 17.49 -2.68
C ALA A 53 5.30 17.12 -4.18
N VAL A 54 4.94 15.89 -4.55
CA VAL A 54 4.96 15.43 -5.94
C VAL A 54 3.53 15.21 -6.41
N GLU A 55 3.08 16.05 -7.35
CA GLU A 55 1.69 16.04 -7.86
C GLU A 55 1.31 14.77 -8.62
N ASN A 56 2.25 14.24 -9.41
CA ASN A 56 2.00 13.09 -10.29
C ASN A 56 2.85 11.89 -9.87
N VAL A 57 2.28 11.02 -9.03
CA VAL A 57 2.95 9.78 -8.58
C VAL A 57 2.12 8.57 -9.01
N ALA A 58 2.77 7.64 -9.72
CA ALA A 58 2.13 6.38 -10.11
C ALA A 58 1.77 5.57 -8.86
N THR A 59 0.47 5.42 -8.61
CA THR A 59 -0.09 4.82 -7.40
C THR A 59 -0.96 3.65 -7.80
N THR A 60 -0.72 2.47 -7.22
CA THR A 60 -1.37 1.25 -7.67
C THR A 60 -2.88 1.27 -7.42
N ASN A 61 -3.65 0.81 -8.39
CA ASN A 61 -5.11 0.71 -8.29
C ASN A 61 -5.54 -0.60 -7.60
N GLY A 62 -4.59 -1.41 -7.12
CA GLY A 62 -4.84 -2.69 -6.47
C GLY A 62 -5.78 -2.58 -5.26
N THR A 63 -5.57 -1.57 -4.40
CA THR A 63 -6.45 -1.33 -3.25
C THR A 63 -7.87 -0.98 -3.68
N TYR A 64 -8.01 -0.15 -4.73
CA TYR A 64 -9.31 0.21 -5.30
C TYR A 64 -10.07 -1.00 -5.84
N VAL A 65 -9.39 -1.85 -6.63
CA VAL A 65 -10.00 -3.07 -7.16
C VAL A 65 -10.37 -4.05 -6.04
N LEU A 66 -9.50 -4.23 -5.05
CA LEU A 66 -9.75 -5.13 -3.93
C LEU A 66 -10.93 -4.69 -3.08
N SER A 67 -11.03 -3.40 -2.75
CA SER A 67 -12.13 -2.89 -1.93
C SER A 67 -13.48 -3.08 -2.63
N ARG A 68 -13.56 -2.80 -3.94
CA ARG A 68 -14.80 -2.96 -4.73
C ARG A 68 -15.23 -4.42 -4.88
N LEU A 69 -14.29 -5.33 -5.10
CA LEU A 69 -14.62 -6.75 -5.33
C LEU A 69 -14.91 -7.52 -4.04
N SER A 70 -14.25 -7.15 -2.94
CA SER A 70 -14.40 -7.84 -1.66
C SER A 70 -15.51 -7.26 -0.79
N GLY A 71 -15.70 -5.93 -0.81
CA GLY A 71 -16.53 -5.23 0.18
C GLY A 71 -15.97 -5.31 1.60
N ALA A 72 -14.71 -5.69 1.77
CA ALA A 72 -14.09 -5.85 3.08
C ALA A 72 -13.73 -4.50 3.71
N ALA A 73 -13.84 -4.44 5.04
CA ALA A 73 -13.32 -3.33 5.83
C ALA A 73 -11.81 -3.15 5.55
N MET A 74 -11.40 -1.89 5.41
CA MET A 74 -9.99 -1.52 5.21
C MET A 74 -9.48 -0.76 6.42
N LEU A 75 -8.27 -1.06 6.87
CA LEU A 75 -7.59 -0.37 7.97
C LEU A 75 -6.09 -0.30 7.67
N THR A 76 -5.38 0.64 8.28
CA THR A 76 -3.92 0.65 8.20
C THR A 76 -3.30 -0.15 9.34
N VAL A 77 -2.13 -0.71 9.04
CA VAL A 77 -1.27 -1.34 10.02
C VAL A 77 0.16 -0.84 9.79
N THR A 78 0.69 -0.09 10.75
CA THR A 78 2.03 0.49 10.69
C THR A 78 2.86 0.00 11.88
N MET A 79 4.10 -0.40 11.62
CA MET A 79 5.03 -0.86 12.65
C MET A 79 6.19 0.13 12.75
N VAL A 80 6.37 0.73 13.92
CA VAL A 80 7.50 1.66 14.18
C VAL A 80 8.47 0.99 15.14
N ARG A 81 9.73 0.85 14.76
CA ARG A 81 10.80 0.36 15.65
C ARG A 81 10.99 1.36 16.79
N LYS A 82 11.07 0.86 18.02
CA LYS A 82 11.36 1.69 19.20
C LYS A 82 12.82 2.15 19.17
N ALA A 83 13.08 3.36 19.67
CA ALA A 83 14.41 3.97 19.69
C ALA A 83 15.44 3.17 20.52
N ASP A 84 14.97 2.41 21.52
CA ASP A 84 15.79 1.56 22.38
C ASP A 84 16.07 0.15 21.80
N TYR A 85 15.62 -0.12 20.57
CA TYR A 85 15.73 -1.41 19.90
C TYR A 85 15.02 -2.59 20.61
N SER A 86 14.18 -2.33 21.63
CA SER A 86 13.48 -3.38 22.39
C SER A 86 12.33 -4.04 21.62
N GLY A 87 11.99 -3.52 20.44
CA GLY A 87 10.95 -4.08 19.58
C GLY A 87 10.25 -3.02 18.73
N TYR A 88 8.96 -3.21 18.51
CA TYR A 88 8.13 -2.36 17.66
C TYR A 88 6.88 -1.88 18.39
N ARG A 89 6.38 -0.70 18.03
CA ARG A 89 5.04 -0.24 18.34
C ARG A 89 4.15 -0.46 17.12
N LEU A 90 3.08 -1.23 17.31
CA LEU A 90 2.08 -1.50 16.29
C LEU A 90 0.97 -0.45 16.38
N PHE A 91 0.67 0.19 15.26
CA PHE A 91 -0.47 1.09 15.11
C PHE A 91 -1.46 0.45 14.17
N ILE A 92 -2.69 0.26 14.64
CA ILE A 92 -3.83 -0.22 13.85
C ILE A 92 -4.88 0.87 13.92
N THR A 93 -5.32 1.39 12.78
CA THR A 93 -6.38 2.41 12.76
C THR A 93 -7.76 1.77 12.84
N PRO A 94 -8.79 2.55 13.18
CA PRO A 94 -10.17 2.22 12.83
C PRO A 94 -10.32 1.93 11.32
N GLU A 95 -11.47 1.37 10.97
CA GLU A 95 -11.87 1.20 9.57
C GLU A 95 -11.82 2.55 8.82
N MET A 96 -11.35 2.51 7.58
CA MET A 96 -11.30 3.66 6.68
C MET A 96 -12.72 3.99 6.20
N GLU A 97 -13.14 5.23 6.42
CA GLU A 97 -14.44 5.73 5.98
C GLU A 97 -14.31 6.57 4.71
N GLY A 98 -15.36 6.57 3.88
CA GLY A 98 -15.45 7.45 2.72
C GLY A 98 -14.48 7.12 1.58
N TYR A 99 -14.09 5.85 1.42
CA TYR A 99 -13.21 5.44 0.33
C TYR A 99 -13.83 5.75 -1.06
N PRO A 100 -13.18 6.56 -1.92
CA PRO A 100 -13.80 7.05 -3.15
C PRO A 100 -14.23 5.97 -4.15
N ALA A 101 -15.26 6.30 -4.94
CA ALA A 101 -15.74 5.47 -6.06
C ALA A 101 -15.03 5.75 -7.37
N ASP A 102 -14.47 6.94 -7.53
CA ASP A 102 -13.58 7.25 -8.65
C ASP A 102 -12.16 6.70 -8.37
N GLU A 103 -11.55 6.08 -9.37
CA GLU A 103 -10.25 5.42 -9.25
C GLU A 103 -9.12 6.42 -8.94
N ASN A 104 -9.13 7.60 -9.57
CA ASN A 104 -8.09 8.61 -9.36
C ASN A 104 -8.22 9.27 -7.99
N GLN A 105 -9.45 9.57 -7.57
CA GLN A 105 -9.72 10.06 -6.21
C GLN A 105 -9.32 9.03 -5.15
N ALA A 106 -9.56 7.74 -5.41
CA ALA A 106 -9.16 6.66 -4.51
C ALA A 106 -7.64 6.55 -4.37
N ALA A 107 -6.89 6.74 -5.46
CA ALA A 107 -5.43 6.81 -5.43
C ALA A 107 -4.92 7.99 -4.60
N ALA A 108 -5.49 9.18 -4.76
CA ALA A 108 -5.15 10.36 -3.97
C ALA A 108 -5.49 10.16 -2.47
N TYR A 109 -6.65 9.58 -2.18
CA TYR A 109 -7.07 9.23 -0.82
C TYR A 109 -6.06 8.27 -0.16
N MET A 110 -5.66 7.20 -0.86
CA MET A 110 -4.67 6.25 -0.35
C MET A 110 -3.33 6.90 -0.10
N ASN A 111 -2.86 7.77 -1.00
CA ASN A 111 -1.60 8.49 -0.81
C ASN A 111 -1.65 9.38 0.44
N LYS A 112 -2.76 10.07 0.71
CA LYS A 112 -2.92 10.87 1.93
C LYS A 112 -2.89 10.02 3.21
N ILE A 113 -3.46 8.82 3.17
CA ILE A 113 -3.34 7.86 4.27
C ILE A 113 -1.88 7.43 4.47
N ILE A 114 -1.19 7.07 3.38
CA ILE A 114 0.21 6.63 3.45
C ILE A 114 1.10 7.77 3.96
N GLU A 115 0.91 9.01 3.50
CA GLU A 115 1.61 10.20 4.02
C GLU A 115 1.46 10.30 5.54
N LYS A 116 0.22 10.22 6.05
CA LYS A 116 -0.07 10.27 7.49
C LYS A 116 0.65 9.16 8.27
N GLU A 117 0.65 7.93 7.74
CA GLU A 117 1.32 6.79 8.38
C GLU A 117 2.85 6.91 8.34
N ILE A 118 3.43 7.42 7.26
CA ILE A 118 4.86 7.72 7.14
C ILE A 118 5.29 8.74 8.18
N MET A 119 4.47 9.78 8.41
CA MET A 119 4.77 10.84 9.37
C MET A 119 4.90 10.36 10.83
N ARG A 120 4.55 9.11 11.15
CA ARG A 120 4.83 8.52 12.48
C ARG A 120 6.32 8.33 12.74
N ALA A 121 7.09 8.01 11.69
CA ALA A 121 8.53 7.76 11.74
C ALA A 121 9.11 7.87 10.32
N PRO A 122 9.22 9.08 9.74
CA PRO A 122 9.70 9.28 8.38
C PRO A 122 11.05 8.61 8.13
N GLU A 123 11.94 8.63 9.12
CA GLU A 123 13.27 8.02 9.06
C GLU A 123 13.25 6.48 8.90
N GLN A 124 12.11 5.83 9.15
CA GLN A 124 11.94 4.38 9.02
C GLN A 124 11.24 3.96 7.73
N TYR A 125 10.77 4.91 6.91
CA TYR A 125 10.18 4.60 5.62
C TYR A 125 11.24 4.15 4.61
N LEU A 126 10.88 3.26 3.68
CA LEU A 126 11.81 2.68 2.69
C LEU A 126 12.11 3.67 1.56
N TRP A 127 12.74 4.82 1.87
CA TRP A 127 13.06 5.88 0.91
C TRP A 127 14.01 5.46 -0.22
N ILE A 128 14.74 4.35 -0.06
CA ILE A 128 15.56 3.76 -1.12
C ILE A 128 14.73 3.24 -2.30
N HIS A 129 13.45 2.91 -2.06
CA HIS A 129 12.55 2.56 -3.16
C HIS A 129 12.32 3.81 -4.02
N ARG A 130 12.57 3.69 -5.33
CA ARG A 130 12.36 4.77 -6.29
C ARG A 130 10.86 5.00 -6.54
N ARG A 131 10.17 5.57 -5.55
CA ARG A 131 8.71 5.81 -5.50
C ARG A 131 8.18 6.70 -6.62
N PHE A 132 9.03 7.56 -7.19
CA PHE A 132 8.67 8.60 -8.16
C PHE A 132 9.13 8.28 -9.60
N LYS A 133 9.53 7.03 -9.88
CA LYS A 133 10.31 6.72 -11.12
C LYS A 133 9.40 6.70 -12.34
N THR A 134 8.15 6.29 -12.14
CA THR A 134 7.14 6.29 -13.18
C THR A 134 6.47 7.65 -13.22
N ARG A 135 6.64 8.36 -14.33
CA ARG A 135 6.06 9.69 -14.58
C ARG A 135 4.94 9.63 -15.62
N PRO A 136 4.08 10.64 -15.73
CA PRO A 136 3.22 10.87 -16.91
C PRO A 136 4.02 10.99 -18.21
N VAL A 137 3.36 10.79 -19.35
CA VAL A 137 4.02 10.95 -20.67
C VAL A 137 4.41 12.42 -20.84
N GLY A 138 5.66 12.67 -21.21
CA GLY A 138 6.20 14.03 -21.38
C GLY A 138 6.89 14.62 -20.15
N GLU A 139 6.78 13.99 -18.97
CA GLU A 139 7.49 14.45 -17.78
C GLU A 139 8.88 13.82 -17.63
N SER A 140 9.85 14.61 -17.17
CA SER A 140 11.21 14.16 -16.90
C SER A 140 11.31 13.31 -15.63
N SER A 141 12.33 12.43 -15.59
CA SER A 141 12.69 11.69 -14.38
C SER A 141 13.03 12.65 -13.24
N LEU A 142 12.63 12.29 -12.02
CA LEU A 142 13.07 12.95 -10.78
C LEU A 142 14.33 12.30 -10.18
N TYR A 143 14.82 11.23 -10.79
CA TYR A 143 16.06 10.57 -10.44
C TYR A 143 17.13 10.88 -11.49
N ILE A 144 18.34 11.16 -10.99
CA ILE A 144 19.57 11.30 -11.77
C ILE A 144 20.14 9.90 -12.06
#